data_AF-A0AAU9U6T4-F1
#
_entry.id   AF-A0AAU9U6T4-F1
#
_cell.length_a   1.000
_cell.length_b   1.000
_cell.length_c   1.000
_cell.angle_alpha   90.00
_cell.angle_beta   90.00
_cell.angle_gamma   90.00
#
_symmetry.space_group_name_H-M   'P 1'
#
loop_
_entity.id
_entity.type
_entity.pdbx_description
1 polymer ?
#
loop_
_entity_poly.entity_id
_entity_poly.type
_entity_poly.pdbx_seq_one_letter_code
_entity_poly.pdbx_strand_id
1 'polypeptide(L)'
;MIFIYIVYLIVQQSQATNVIEDLKTDNWTSCEEFLMNTTFDIQSVIDVDWKIFYFWNYEVERSYNIRFSLATPILVDRFKVALRDMDTSVNWTRAVLFMETSIDFSALYLTTNISGQFRIIPSFAFQMEKIPLLIFGLKIVKPGYLGIINCLHRFCYALAPVDKMPEENKINLAAEMLGFKGDFNRSYLTNEYDPPIIPSPYSEDDEDEDEQLEIENEEYALKN
;
A
#
# COMPACT_ATOMS: atom_id res chain seq x y z
N MET A 1 12.17 18.10 -12.01
CA MET A 1 11.30 18.53 -10.89
C MET A 1 10.38 17.42 -10.35
N ILE A 2 10.47 16.17 -10.84
CA ILE A 2 9.67 15.02 -10.37
C ILE A 2 10.36 14.31 -9.18
N PHE A 3 11.69 14.29 -9.13
CA PHE A 3 12.46 13.67 -8.05
C PHE A 3 12.19 14.26 -6.64
N ILE A 4 11.92 15.56 -6.54
CA ILE A 4 11.60 16.20 -5.25
C ILE A 4 10.22 15.75 -4.74
N TYR A 5 9.27 15.48 -5.64
CA TYR A 5 7.93 15.03 -5.25
C TYR A 5 7.93 13.58 -4.77
N ILE A 6 8.75 12.72 -5.37
CA ILE A 6 8.91 11.31 -4.95
C ILE A 6 9.60 11.22 -3.59
N VAL A 7 10.67 11.99 -3.37
CA VAL A 7 11.32 12.06 -2.04
C VAL A 7 10.37 12.65 -0.99
N TYR A 8 9.55 13.64 -1.35
CA TYR A 8 8.53 14.21 -0.47
C TYR A 8 7.44 13.19 -0.10
N LEU A 9 6.95 12.36 -1.04
CA LEU A 9 6.00 11.29 -0.76
C LEU A 9 6.61 10.17 0.12
N ILE A 10 7.89 9.86 -0.04
CA ILE A 10 8.61 8.88 0.79
C ILE A 10 8.84 9.42 2.22
N VAL A 11 9.16 10.72 2.37
CA VAL A 11 9.26 11.38 3.69
C VAL A 11 7.88 11.51 4.34
N GLN A 12 6.82 11.76 3.57
CA GLN A 12 5.44 11.72 4.03
C GLN A 12 5.05 10.32 4.53
N GLN A 13 5.44 9.23 3.87
CA GLN A 13 5.22 7.86 4.38
C GLN A 13 5.95 7.59 5.72
N SER A 14 7.13 8.17 5.92
CA SER A 14 7.83 8.13 7.20
C SER A 14 7.15 8.95 8.31
N GLN A 15 6.33 9.95 7.97
CA GLN A 15 5.49 10.66 8.95
C GLN A 15 4.10 10.04 9.08
N ALA A 16 3.61 9.37 8.03
CA ALA A 16 2.38 8.61 8.04
C ALA A 16 2.44 7.44 9.02
N THR A 17 3.63 6.96 9.42
CA THR A 17 3.75 6.00 10.52
C THR A 17 3.05 6.46 11.79
N ASN A 18 3.03 7.76 12.10
CA ASN A 18 2.31 8.29 13.27
C ASN A 18 0.79 8.39 13.03
N VAL A 19 0.34 8.57 11.79
CA VAL A 19 -1.09 8.63 11.43
C VAL A 19 -1.69 7.22 11.29
N ILE A 20 -0.88 6.25 10.88
CA ILE A 20 -1.28 4.84 10.73
C ILE A 20 -1.45 4.15 12.08
N GLU A 21 -0.77 4.61 13.15
CA GLU A 21 -0.94 4.05 14.50
C GLU A 21 -2.39 4.19 15.04
N ASP A 22 -3.18 5.14 14.55
CA ASP A 22 -4.58 5.34 14.96
C ASP A 22 -5.60 4.51 14.13
N LEU A 23 -5.18 3.87 13.04
CA LEU A 23 -6.07 3.00 12.28
C LEU A 23 -6.24 1.66 13.01
N LYS A 24 -7.38 1.51 13.70
CA LYS A 24 -7.78 0.24 14.33
C LYS A 24 -7.98 -0.85 13.27
N THR A 25 -6.93 -1.62 13.00
CA THR A 25 -6.93 -2.74 12.03
C THR A 25 -7.24 -4.09 12.68
N ASP A 26 -7.76 -4.10 13.91
CA ASP A 26 -8.00 -5.31 14.71
C ASP A 26 -8.93 -6.32 14.02
N ASN A 27 -9.84 -5.84 13.16
CA ASN A 27 -10.79 -6.67 12.42
C ASN A 27 -10.31 -7.09 11.02
N TRP A 28 -9.12 -6.65 10.60
CA TRP A 28 -8.61 -6.93 9.26
C TRP A 28 -7.95 -8.30 9.18
N THR A 29 -8.11 -8.97 8.04
CA THR A 29 -7.47 -10.26 7.78
C THR A 29 -5.96 -10.14 7.89
N SER A 30 -5.38 -10.96 8.76
CA SER A 30 -3.92 -11.06 8.92
C SER A 30 -3.25 -11.70 7.70
N CYS A 31 -1.94 -11.55 7.58
CA CYS A 31 -1.19 -12.15 6.47
C CYS A 31 -1.24 -13.69 6.54
N GLU A 32 -1.18 -14.24 7.75
CA GLU A 32 -1.25 -15.67 8.03
C GLU A 32 -2.60 -16.26 7.63
N GLU A 33 -3.71 -15.61 8.01
CA GLU A 33 -5.06 -16.01 7.60
C GLU A 33 -5.23 -15.88 6.09
N PHE A 34 -4.72 -14.80 5.49
CA PHE A 34 -4.82 -14.57 4.06
C PHE A 34 -4.17 -15.71 3.25
N LEU A 35 -2.98 -16.14 3.66
CA LEU A 35 -2.20 -17.21 3.03
C LEU A 35 -2.60 -18.63 3.45
N MET A 36 -3.50 -18.77 4.43
CA MET A 36 -3.89 -20.07 4.96
C MET A 36 -4.47 -20.98 3.87
N ASN A 37 -4.08 -22.27 3.90
CA ASN A 37 -4.53 -23.32 2.97
C ASN A 37 -4.23 -23.04 1.49
N THR A 38 -3.25 -22.18 1.20
CA THR A 38 -2.85 -21.87 -0.18
C THR A 38 -1.41 -22.28 -0.43
N THR A 39 -1.15 -22.68 -1.67
CA THR A 39 0.22 -22.84 -2.17
C THR A 39 0.39 -21.83 -3.29
N PHE A 40 1.49 -21.11 -3.26
CA PHE A 40 1.79 -20.10 -4.28
C PHE A 40 2.79 -20.68 -5.29
N ASP A 41 2.36 -20.77 -6.55
CA ASP A 41 3.22 -21.13 -7.66
C ASP A 41 3.72 -19.85 -8.35
N ILE A 42 5.03 -19.62 -8.29
CA ILE A 42 5.68 -18.47 -8.92
C ILE A 42 5.42 -18.44 -10.44
N GLN A 43 5.32 -19.59 -11.10
CA GLN A 43 5.10 -19.65 -12.55
C GLN A 43 3.73 -19.10 -12.96
N SER A 44 2.77 -19.10 -12.04
CA SER A 44 1.41 -18.62 -12.33
C SER A 44 1.27 -17.09 -12.39
N VAL A 45 2.28 -16.32 -11.97
CA VAL A 45 2.29 -14.85 -12.07
C VAL A 45 3.21 -14.28 -13.14
N ILE A 46 4.16 -15.08 -13.64
CA ILE A 46 5.19 -14.63 -14.57
C ILE A 46 4.60 -14.35 -15.95
N ASP A 47 5.08 -13.28 -16.60
CA ASP A 47 4.71 -12.89 -17.96
C ASP A 47 3.20 -12.67 -18.19
N VAL A 48 2.50 -12.33 -17.11
CA VAL A 48 1.11 -11.85 -17.14
C VAL A 48 1.09 -10.37 -16.79
N ASP A 49 0.38 -9.58 -17.59
CA ASP A 49 0.10 -8.18 -17.27
C ASP A 49 -1.09 -8.12 -16.30
N TRP A 50 -0.80 -7.88 -15.03
CA TRP A 50 -1.79 -7.76 -13.96
C TRP A 50 -2.26 -6.32 -13.82
N LYS A 51 -3.53 -6.12 -13.52
CA LYS A 51 -4.11 -4.80 -13.26
C LYS A 51 -4.95 -4.82 -11.99
N ILE A 52 -4.78 -3.78 -11.16
CA ILE A 52 -5.55 -3.62 -9.92
C ILE A 52 -7.01 -3.32 -10.27
N PHE A 53 -7.93 -4.13 -9.76
CA PHE A 53 -9.36 -3.90 -9.92
C PHE A 53 -10.07 -3.59 -8.59
N TYR A 54 -9.43 -3.87 -7.46
CA TYR A 54 -9.98 -3.58 -6.14
C TYR A 54 -8.85 -3.43 -5.12
N PHE A 55 -9.07 -2.64 -4.08
CA PHE A 55 -8.09 -2.47 -3.02
C PHE A 55 -8.73 -2.12 -1.67
N TRP A 56 -8.02 -2.45 -0.61
CA TRP A 56 -8.30 -2.09 0.78
C TRP A 56 -7.15 -1.23 1.28
N ASN A 57 -7.23 0.06 0.99
CA ASN A 57 -6.21 1.05 1.30
C ASN A 57 -6.90 2.37 1.71
N TYR A 58 -6.34 3.03 2.72
CA TYR A 58 -6.82 4.33 3.18
C TYR A 58 -6.60 5.42 2.10
N GLU A 59 -5.53 5.28 1.30
CA GLU A 59 -5.27 6.14 0.15
C GLU A 59 -5.99 5.63 -1.10
N VAL A 60 -6.47 6.57 -1.91
CA VAL A 60 -6.98 6.26 -3.25
C VAL A 60 -5.77 5.92 -4.12
N GLU A 61 -5.71 4.67 -4.57
CA GLU A 61 -4.67 4.18 -5.47
C GLU A 61 -5.15 4.19 -6.92
N ARG A 62 -4.29 4.64 -7.83
CA ARG A 62 -4.57 4.54 -9.27
C ARG A 62 -4.36 3.11 -9.73
N SER A 63 -5.21 2.63 -10.64
CA SER A 63 -4.97 1.33 -11.27
C SER A 63 -3.87 1.45 -12.32
N TYR A 64 -2.79 0.68 -12.13
CA TYR A 64 -1.67 0.56 -13.05
C TYR A 64 -1.38 -0.91 -13.35
N ASN A 65 -0.57 -1.14 -14.39
CA ASN A 65 -0.16 -2.48 -14.78
C ASN A 65 1.03 -2.93 -13.94
N ILE A 66 1.04 -4.21 -13.57
CA ILE A 66 2.07 -4.87 -12.79
C ILE A 66 2.49 -6.13 -13.55
N ARG A 67 3.79 -6.32 -13.76
CA ARG A 67 4.34 -7.50 -14.41
C ARG A 67 5.37 -8.16 -13.52
N PHE A 68 5.29 -9.48 -13.42
CA PHE A 68 6.28 -10.30 -12.73
C PHE A 68 7.15 -11.03 -13.74
N SER A 69 8.43 -11.16 -13.40
CA SER A 69 9.42 -11.96 -14.11
C SER A 69 10.33 -12.69 -13.13
N LEU A 70 11.12 -13.63 -13.61
CA LEU A 70 12.13 -14.29 -12.78
C LEU A 70 13.23 -13.30 -12.38
N ALA A 71 13.67 -13.39 -11.13
CA ALA A 71 14.83 -12.65 -10.64
C ALA A 71 16.13 -13.19 -11.27
N THR A 72 16.50 -12.66 -12.44
CA THR A 72 17.73 -13.07 -13.12
C THR A 72 18.97 -12.65 -12.31
N PRO A 73 20.11 -13.35 -12.46
CA PRO A 73 21.36 -12.97 -11.78
C PRO A 73 21.77 -11.51 -12.04
N ILE A 74 21.52 -11.00 -13.25
CA ILE A 74 21.82 -9.62 -13.65
C ILE A 74 20.97 -8.61 -12.84
N LEU A 75 19.68 -8.89 -12.69
CA LEU A 75 18.77 -8.05 -11.90
C LEU A 75 19.15 -8.08 -10.41
N VAL A 76 19.46 -9.26 -9.87
CA VAL A 76 19.91 -9.41 -8.48
C VAL A 76 21.21 -8.65 -8.24
N ASP A 77 22.17 -8.72 -9.17
CA ASP A 77 23.44 -8.01 -9.06
C ASP A 77 23.27 -6.48 -9.09
N ARG A 78 22.35 -5.97 -9.90
CA ARG A 78 22.00 -4.54 -9.90
C ARG A 78 21.54 -4.07 -8.52
N PHE A 79 20.65 -4.82 -7.86
CA PHE A 79 20.20 -4.49 -6.51
C PHE A 79 21.34 -4.58 -5.49
N LYS A 80 22.20 -5.61 -5.57
CA LYS A 80 23.39 -5.74 -4.71
C LYS A 80 24.31 -4.54 -4.81
N VAL A 81 24.62 -4.10 -6.04
CA VAL A 81 25.52 -2.96 -6.29
C VAL A 81 24.89 -1.66 -5.78
N ALA A 82 23.61 -1.44 -6.04
CA ALA A 82 22.90 -0.25 -5.60
C ALA A 82 22.78 -0.14 -4.06
N LEU A 83 22.79 -1.28 -3.37
CA LEU A 83 22.63 -1.36 -1.92
C LEU A 83 23.93 -1.75 -1.18
N ARG A 84 25.08 -1.73 -1.87
CA ARG A 84 26.36 -2.22 -1.35
C ARG A 84 26.84 -1.47 -0.09
N ASP A 85 26.52 -0.18 -0.02
CA ASP A 85 26.97 0.73 1.04
C ASP A 85 26.00 0.73 2.23
N MET A 86 24.92 -0.05 2.15
CA MET A 86 23.97 -0.26 3.23
C MET A 86 24.32 -1.54 3.99
N ASP A 87 24.23 -1.49 5.32
CA ASP A 87 24.36 -2.68 6.16
C ASP A 87 23.17 -3.61 5.93
N THR A 88 23.36 -4.62 5.08
CA THR A 88 22.26 -5.46 4.63
C THR A 88 22.52 -6.92 4.95
N SER A 89 21.77 -7.44 5.92
CA SER A 89 21.61 -8.87 6.18
C SER A 89 20.73 -9.57 5.12
N VAL A 90 20.82 -9.11 3.86
CA VAL A 90 19.97 -9.59 2.77
C VAL A 90 20.55 -10.88 2.19
N ASN A 91 19.75 -11.95 2.23
CA ASN A 91 20.10 -13.21 1.61
C ASN A 91 19.68 -13.23 0.13
N TRP A 92 20.55 -12.71 -0.74
CA TRP A 92 20.29 -12.57 -2.17
C TRP A 92 20.02 -13.87 -2.92
N THR A 93 20.41 -15.04 -2.39
CA THR A 93 20.12 -16.34 -3.03
C THR A 93 18.65 -16.72 -2.96
N ARG A 94 17.87 -16.04 -2.11
CA ARG A 94 16.41 -16.22 -1.98
C ARG A 94 15.61 -15.35 -2.95
N ALA A 95 16.25 -14.51 -3.75
CA ALA A 95 15.58 -13.70 -4.76
C ALA A 95 15.05 -14.60 -5.89
N VAL A 96 13.74 -14.58 -6.13
CA VAL A 96 13.08 -15.47 -7.10
C VAL A 96 12.20 -14.73 -8.10
N LEU A 97 11.67 -13.57 -7.70
CA LEU A 97 10.75 -12.78 -8.50
C LEU A 97 11.24 -11.34 -8.60
N PHE A 98 11.01 -10.74 -9.75
CA PHE A 98 11.19 -9.32 -9.99
C PHE A 98 9.87 -8.75 -10.50
N MET A 99 9.46 -7.64 -9.92
CA MET A 99 8.22 -6.94 -10.26
C MET A 99 8.56 -5.59 -10.87
N GLU A 100 7.85 -5.23 -11.92
CA GLU A 100 7.84 -3.90 -12.52
C GLU A 100 6.40 -3.40 -12.67
N THR A 101 6.22 -2.10 -12.57
CA THR A 101 4.92 -1.46 -12.77
C THR A 101 5.01 -0.40 -13.87
N SER A 102 3.87 -0.01 -14.43
CA SER A 102 3.80 1.06 -15.43
C SER A 102 4.00 2.48 -14.86
N ILE A 103 4.27 2.62 -13.56
CA ILE A 103 4.56 3.89 -12.88
C ILE A 103 6.01 3.98 -12.41
N ASP A 104 6.92 3.29 -13.11
CA ASP A 104 8.37 3.26 -12.84
C ASP A 104 8.73 2.73 -11.44
N PHE A 105 7.85 1.94 -10.82
CA PHE A 105 8.15 1.20 -9.60
C PHE A 105 8.68 -0.19 -9.95
N SER A 106 9.74 -0.63 -9.28
CA SER A 106 10.21 -2.01 -9.40
C SER A 106 10.67 -2.55 -8.07
N ALA A 107 10.61 -3.87 -7.91
CA ALA A 107 11.04 -4.51 -6.67
C ALA A 107 11.51 -5.95 -6.85
N LEU A 108 12.46 -6.34 -6.01
CA LEU A 108 12.97 -7.71 -5.93
C LEU A 108 12.27 -8.46 -4.78
N TYR A 109 11.77 -9.66 -5.07
CA TYR A 109 11.03 -10.49 -4.14
C TYR A 109 11.90 -11.67 -3.70
N LEU A 110 12.14 -11.74 -2.39
CA LEU A 110 12.90 -12.78 -1.73
C LEU A 110 11.94 -13.71 -1.00
N THR A 111 12.04 -15.02 -1.24
CA THR A 111 11.17 -16.01 -0.57
C THR A 111 11.36 -15.96 0.94
N THR A 112 10.29 -16.18 1.70
CA THR A 112 10.38 -16.54 3.13
C THR A 112 10.16 -18.04 3.31
N ASN A 113 9.99 -18.49 4.55
CA ASN A 113 9.71 -19.89 4.86
C ASN A 113 8.21 -20.23 4.71
N ILE A 114 7.37 -19.23 4.43
CA ILE A 114 5.92 -19.38 4.24
C ILE A 114 5.61 -19.27 2.74
N SER A 115 4.87 -20.24 2.19
CA SER A 115 4.48 -20.22 0.78
C SER A 115 3.64 -18.98 0.47
N GLY A 116 3.97 -18.27 -0.60
CA GLY A 116 3.30 -17.03 -0.98
C GLY A 116 3.75 -15.80 -0.21
N GLN A 117 4.55 -15.95 0.86
CA GLN A 117 5.10 -14.80 1.58
C GLN A 117 6.50 -14.44 1.06
N PHE A 118 6.72 -13.14 0.85
CA PHE A 118 7.96 -12.59 0.31
C PHE A 118 8.43 -11.39 1.12
N ARG A 119 9.74 -11.27 1.29
CA ARG A 119 10.37 -9.99 1.63
C ARG A 119 10.62 -9.23 0.33
N ILE A 120 10.18 -7.98 0.27
CA ILE A 120 10.33 -7.12 -0.91
C ILE A 120 11.47 -6.11 -0.67
N ILE A 121 12.31 -5.92 -1.67
CA ILE A 121 13.29 -4.83 -1.73
C ILE A 121 12.91 -3.94 -2.92
N PRO A 122 12.33 -2.75 -2.69
CA PRO A 122 11.91 -1.86 -3.76
C PRO A 122 13.10 -1.05 -4.30
N SER A 123 13.02 -0.60 -5.55
CA SER A 123 14.08 0.22 -6.18
C SER A 123 14.27 1.58 -5.50
N PHE A 124 13.24 2.14 -4.86
CA PHE A 124 13.40 3.40 -4.11
C PHE A 124 14.28 3.23 -2.86
N ALA A 125 14.49 2.00 -2.38
CA ALA A 125 15.38 1.75 -1.24
C ALA A 125 16.82 2.21 -1.51
N PHE A 126 17.22 2.38 -2.79
CA PHE A 126 18.54 2.89 -3.17
C PHE A 126 18.81 4.32 -2.69
N GLN A 127 17.76 5.06 -2.32
CA GLN A 127 17.83 6.44 -1.86
C GLN A 127 17.65 6.58 -0.34
N MET A 128 17.48 5.46 0.37
CA MET A 128 17.22 5.45 1.81
C MET A 128 18.51 5.17 2.58
N GLU A 129 18.58 5.60 3.85
CA GLU A 129 19.69 5.24 4.74
C GLU A 129 19.65 3.75 5.13
N LYS A 130 18.47 3.14 5.15
CA LYS A 130 18.22 1.75 5.52
C LYS A 130 17.19 1.12 4.60
N ILE A 131 17.37 -0.17 4.30
CA ILE A 131 16.38 -0.93 3.54
C ILE A 131 15.13 -1.14 4.39
N PRO A 132 13.94 -0.74 3.92
CA PRO A 132 12.69 -0.98 4.65
C PRO A 132 12.39 -2.48 4.72
N LEU A 133 11.90 -2.96 5.86
CA LEU A 133 11.44 -4.32 6.02
C LEU A 133 10.01 -4.44 5.47
N LEU A 134 9.89 -4.68 4.18
CA LEU A 134 8.60 -4.91 3.52
C LEU A 134 8.34 -6.40 3.39
N ILE A 135 7.25 -6.89 3.99
CA ILE A 135 6.82 -8.28 3.90
C ILE A 135 5.43 -8.31 3.28
N PHE A 136 5.26 -9.09 2.22
CA PHE A 136 4.02 -9.20 1.47
C PHE A 136 3.60 -10.64 1.28
N GLY A 137 2.29 -10.88 1.29
CA GLY A 137 1.66 -12.15 0.93
C GLY A 137 1.05 -12.08 -0.46
N LEU A 138 1.34 -13.08 -1.29
CA LEU A 138 0.78 -13.27 -2.62
C LEU A 138 -0.06 -14.55 -2.62
N LYS A 139 -1.25 -14.46 -3.19
CA LYS A 139 -2.20 -15.57 -3.29
C LYS A 139 -2.94 -15.53 -4.61
N ILE A 140 -3.07 -16.67 -5.27
CA ILE A 140 -3.93 -16.80 -6.45
C ILE A 140 -5.19 -17.57 -6.08
N VAL A 141 -6.33 -17.05 -6.50
CA VAL A 141 -7.64 -17.70 -6.34
C VAL A 141 -8.28 -17.91 -7.72
N LYS A 142 -9.13 -18.94 -7.83
CA LYS A 142 -9.91 -19.15 -9.05
C LYS A 142 -10.83 -17.94 -9.29
N PRO A 143 -11.03 -17.50 -10.55
CA PRO A 143 -10.59 -18.10 -11.81
C PRO A 143 -9.16 -17.77 -12.26
N GLY A 144 -8.39 -17.02 -11.46
CA GLY A 144 -7.06 -16.54 -11.78
C GLY A 144 -6.79 -15.12 -11.29
N TYR A 145 -7.41 -14.72 -10.17
CA TYR A 145 -7.16 -13.43 -9.55
C TYR A 145 -5.99 -13.53 -8.59
N LEU A 146 -5.16 -12.51 -8.57
CA LEU A 146 -4.01 -12.38 -7.68
C LEU A 146 -4.37 -11.40 -6.57
N GLY A 147 -4.18 -11.81 -5.33
CA GLY A 147 -4.21 -10.94 -4.18
C GLY A 147 -2.80 -10.66 -3.67
N ILE A 148 -2.53 -9.40 -3.34
CA ILE A 148 -1.27 -8.93 -2.76
C ILE A 148 -1.60 -8.21 -1.45
N ILE A 149 -1.12 -8.72 -0.31
CA ILE A 149 -1.30 -8.12 1.01
C ILE A 149 0.04 -7.63 1.56
N ASN A 150 0.09 -6.42 2.12
CA ASN A 150 1.19 -5.97 2.98
C ASN A 150 1.00 -6.58 4.38
N CYS A 151 1.89 -7.47 4.81
CA CYS A 151 1.70 -8.18 6.08
C CYS A 151 1.79 -7.29 7.33
N LEU A 152 2.47 -6.14 7.25
CA LEU A 152 2.63 -5.24 8.39
C LEU A 152 1.43 -4.31 8.55
N HIS A 153 1.04 -3.65 7.47
CA HIS A 153 -0.03 -2.64 7.48
C HIS A 153 -1.40 -3.19 7.08
N ARG A 154 -1.47 -4.47 6.70
CA ARG A 154 -2.69 -5.19 6.29
C ARG A 154 -3.41 -4.59 5.07
N PHE A 155 -2.80 -3.70 4.28
CA PHE A 155 -3.38 -3.28 3.00
C PHE A 155 -3.39 -4.43 1.99
N CYS A 156 -4.47 -4.53 1.22
CA CYS A 156 -4.65 -5.60 0.25
C CYS A 156 -5.03 -5.05 -1.11
N TYR A 157 -4.57 -5.70 -2.17
CA TYR A 157 -4.90 -5.39 -3.55
C TYR A 157 -5.41 -6.65 -4.24
N ALA A 158 -6.48 -6.50 -5.02
CA ALA A 158 -6.99 -7.52 -5.92
C ALA A 158 -6.64 -7.15 -7.37
N LEU A 159 -6.00 -8.10 -8.05
CA LEU A 159 -5.52 -7.95 -9.41
C LEU A 159 -6.09 -9.05 -10.30
N ALA A 160 -6.33 -8.70 -11.55
CA ALA A 160 -6.70 -9.64 -12.60
C ALA A 160 -5.75 -9.45 -13.79
N PRO A 161 -5.55 -10.49 -14.61
CA PRO A 161 -4.96 -10.30 -15.93
C PRO A 161 -5.77 -9.26 -16.72
N VAL A 162 -5.10 -8.39 -17.47
CA VAL A 162 -5.76 -7.29 -18.22
C VAL A 162 -6.88 -7.81 -19.14
N ASP A 163 -6.71 -8.99 -19.74
CA ASP A 163 -7.67 -9.65 -20.62
C ASP A 163 -8.80 -10.40 -19.88
N LYS A 164 -8.73 -10.50 -18.54
CA LYS A 164 -9.67 -11.22 -17.67
C LYS A 164 -10.16 -10.35 -16.51
N MET A 165 -10.24 -9.04 -16.72
CA MET A 165 -10.83 -8.12 -15.76
C MET A 165 -12.29 -8.50 -15.46
N PRO A 166 -12.72 -8.43 -14.19
CA PRO A 166 -14.12 -8.66 -13.85
C PRO A 166 -15.01 -7.58 -14.48
N GLU A 167 -16.24 -7.97 -14.86
CA GLU A 167 -17.28 -7.02 -15.25
C GLU A 167 -17.55 -6.01 -14.10
N GLU A 168 -17.90 -4.77 -14.43
CA GLU A 168 -18.03 -3.68 -13.45
C GLU A 168 -19.01 -4.03 -12.31
N ASN A 169 -20.14 -4.66 -12.64
CA ASN A 169 -21.15 -5.10 -11.69
C ASN A 169 -20.75 -6.35 -10.87
N LYS A 170 -19.60 -6.97 -11.16
CA LYS A 170 -19.07 -8.18 -10.49
C LYS A 170 -17.76 -7.93 -9.75
N ILE A 171 -17.24 -6.70 -9.72
CA ILE A 171 -15.97 -6.34 -9.07
C ILE A 171 -15.94 -6.75 -7.59
N ASN A 172 -16.98 -6.40 -6.82
CA ASN A 172 -17.04 -6.72 -5.39
C ASN A 172 -17.05 -8.23 -5.15
N LEU A 173 -17.86 -8.97 -5.92
CA LEU A 173 -17.91 -10.43 -5.85
C LEU A 173 -16.55 -11.06 -6.20
N ALA A 174 -15.84 -10.51 -7.20
CA ALA A 174 -14.50 -10.97 -7.57
C ALA A 174 -13.47 -10.69 -6.46
N ALA A 175 -13.56 -9.53 -5.80
CA ALA A 175 -12.68 -9.16 -4.68
C ALA A 175 -12.91 -10.06 -3.45
N GLU A 176 -14.16 -10.39 -3.13
CA GLU A 176 -14.53 -11.30 -2.03
C GLU A 176 -13.90 -12.69 -2.18
N MET A 177 -13.64 -13.16 -3.40
CA MET A 177 -12.99 -14.45 -3.65
C MET A 177 -11.57 -14.55 -3.07
N LEU A 178 -10.89 -13.42 -2.81
CA LEU A 178 -9.59 -13.42 -2.14
C LEU A 178 -9.68 -13.81 -0.66
N GLY A 179 -10.86 -13.65 -0.05
CA GLY A 179 -11.09 -13.91 1.36
C GLY A 179 -10.44 -12.89 2.29
N PHE A 180 -10.12 -11.70 1.78
CA PHE A 180 -9.64 -10.58 2.60
C PHE A 180 -10.81 -9.77 3.13
N LYS A 181 -10.79 -9.48 4.43
CA LYS A 181 -11.73 -8.59 5.12
C LYS A 181 -10.97 -7.39 5.67
N GLY A 182 -11.48 -6.20 5.41
CA GLY A 182 -10.92 -4.94 5.91
C GLY A 182 -11.78 -3.77 5.45
N ASP A 183 -11.47 -2.59 5.97
CA ASP A 183 -12.16 -1.35 5.65
C ASP A 183 -11.54 -0.68 4.40
N PHE A 184 -12.05 0.51 4.05
CA PHE A 184 -11.58 1.31 2.90
C PHE A 184 -11.56 0.53 1.57
N ASN A 185 -12.54 -0.34 1.40
CA ASN A 185 -12.67 -1.16 0.22
C ASN A 185 -13.15 -0.31 -0.97
N ARG A 186 -12.33 -0.21 -2.01
CA ARG A 186 -12.60 0.63 -3.19
C ARG A 186 -12.33 -0.14 -4.48
N SER A 187 -13.11 0.19 -5.50
CA SER A 187 -12.89 -0.27 -6.87
C SER A 187 -11.99 0.71 -7.60
N TYR A 188 -11.26 0.22 -8.62
CA TYR A 188 -10.53 1.11 -9.54
C TYR A 188 -11.43 2.07 -10.33
N LEU A 189 -12.74 1.83 -10.33
CA LEU A 189 -13.75 2.70 -10.95
C LEU A 189 -14.18 3.86 -10.05
N THR A 190 -13.83 3.84 -8.76
CA THR A 190 -14.16 4.93 -7.85
C THR A 190 -13.39 6.17 -8.28
N ASN A 191 -14.11 7.24 -8.63
CA ASN A 191 -13.50 8.48 -9.08
C ASN A 191 -12.59 9.08 -7.99
N GLU A 192 -11.47 9.67 -8.41
CA GLU A 192 -10.46 10.30 -7.52
C GLU A 192 -11.01 11.47 -6.69
N TYR A 193 -12.23 11.94 -6.97
CA TYR A 193 -12.82 13.13 -6.37
C TYR A 193 -13.60 12.91 -5.08
N ASP A 194 -13.71 11.67 -4.59
CA ASP A 194 -14.29 11.40 -3.28
C ASP A 194 -13.14 11.29 -2.26
N PRO A 195 -12.72 12.40 -1.62
CA PRO A 195 -11.69 12.34 -0.60
C PRO A 195 -12.12 11.34 0.47
N PRO A 196 -11.20 10.54 1.03
CA PRO A 196 -11.51 9.76 2.21
C PRO A 196 -12.15 10.68 3.25
N ILE A 197 -13.33 10.29 3.74
CA ILE A 197 -13.90 10.87 4.95
C ILE A 197 -12.97 10.40 6.08
N ILE A 198 -11.89 11.14 6.30
CA ILE A 198 -11.07 11.00 7.49
C ILE A 198 -11.95 11.55 8.61
N PRO A 199 -12.34 10.74 9.61
CA PRO A 199 -13.03 11.27 10.78
C PRO A 199 -12.14 12.38 11.34
N SER A 200 -12.63 13.62 11.31
CA SER A 200 -11.87 14.72 11.90
C SER A 200 -11.72 14.40 13.38
N PRO A 201 -10.50 14.42 13.94
CA PRO A 201 -10.32 14.26 15.39
C PRO A 201 -10.95 15.42 16.18
N TYR A 202 -11.51 16.43 15.50
CA TYR A 202 -12.07 17.64 16.08
C TYR A 202 -13.59 17.80 15.85
N SER A 203 -14.33 16.77 15.42
CA SER A 203 -15.70 17.01 14.92
C SER A 203 -16.85 17.07 15.92
N GLU A 204 -16.70 16.89 17.25
CA GLU A 204 -17.91 16.80 18.10
C GLU A 204 -17.89 17.42 19.51
N ASP A 205 -16.92 18.26 19.94
CA ASP A 205 -16.92 18.73 21.35
C ASP A 205 -16.73 20.24 21.64
N ASP A 206 -16.58 21.14 20.64
CA ASP A 206 -16.31 22.57 20.90
C ASP A 206 -17.40 23.55 20.39
N GLU A 207 -18.68 23.17 20.38
CA GLU A 207 -19.81 24.08 20.02
C GLU A 207 -20.47 24.80 21.22
N ASP A 208 -19.83 24.90 22.40
CA ASP A 208 -20.47 25.44 23.62
C ASP A 208 -19.69 26.56 24.38
N GLU A 209 -18.79 27.36 23.77
CA GLU A 209 -18.06 28.42 24.52
C GLU A 209 -17.99 29.84 23.89
N ASP A 210 -18.93 30.23 23.02
CA ASP A 210 -19.05 31.63 22.58
C ASP A 210 -20.28 32.34 23.18
N GLU A 211 -20.42 32.32 24.51
CA GLU A 211 -21.28 33.28 25.23
C GLU A 211 -20.45 34.28 26.06
N GLN A 212 -20.58 35.56 25.68
CA GLN A 212 -20.34 36.78 26.48
C GLN A 212 -18.90 37.21 26.80
N LEU A 213 -18.43 38.21 26.05
CA LEU A 213 -17.63 39.32 26.60
C LEU A 213 -17.98 40.62 25.87
N GLU A 214 -19.16 41.19 26.17
CA GLU A 214 -19.40 42.63 25.95
C GLU A 214 -18.66 43.39 27.06
N ILE A 215 -17.42 43.81 26.79
CA ILE A 215 -16.70 44.74 27.66
C ILE A 215 -17.15 46.16 27.28
N GLU A 216 -17.88 46.77 28.20
CA GLU A 216 -18.27 48.18 28.24
C GLU A 216 -17.08 49.11 27.94
N ASN A 217 -17.21 49.91 26.89
CA ASN A 217 -16.31 51.01 26.56
C ASN A 217 -17.09 52.34 26.64
N GLU A 218 -17.54 52.67 27.85
CA GLU A 218 -17.93 54.03 28.27
C GLU A 218 -17.16 54.22 29.59
N GLU A 219 -16.25 55.15 29.80
CA GLU A 219 -16.48 56.59 29.86
C GLU A 219 -15.13 57.23 30.23
N TYR A 220 -14.35 57.72 29.26
CA TYR A 220 -13.22 58.63 29.52
C TYR A 220 -13.23 59.76 28.49
N ALA A 221 -14.20 60.66 28.65
CA ALA A 221 -14.22 61.94 27.96
C ALA A 221 -14.54 63.08 28.94
N LEU A 222 -13.68 63.30 29.93
CA LEU A 222 -13.70 64.52 30.76
C LEU A 222 -12.28 64.90 31.19
N LYS A 223 -11.63 65.75 30.37
CA LYS A 223 -10.66 66.78 30.79
C LYS A 223 -10.29 67.65 29.58
N ASN A 224 -11.00 68.77 29.44
CA ASN A 224 -10.48 70.07 29.03
C ASN A 224 -11.36 71.15 29.64
#